data_AF-A0A7V9FTA4-F1
#
_entry.id   AF-A0A7V9FTA4-F1
#
_cell.length_a   1.000
_cell.length_b   1.000
_cell.length_c   1.000
_cell.angle_alpha   90.00
_cell.angle_beta   90.00
_cell.angle_gamma   90.00
#
_symmetry.space_group_name_H-M   'P 1'
#
loop_
_entity.id
_entity.type
_entity.pdbx_description
1 polymer ?
#
loop_
_entity_poly.entity_id
_entity_poly.type
_entity_poly.pdbx_seq_one_letter_code
_entity_poly.pdbx_strand_id
1 'polypeptide(L)'
;MDRSHGDGGRHVLLLSVDGLHQADLSWYVAHHPKSALAALVGLVPGMVAQATGGNTDTTGVYYDSSFNHALLPAGTTTCPAGAPTGADVEYAENLDRNQNSIDAGQGLAGLPGNILALTGDPKILIDPAKLPVDPKTCNMQQWAAGDQARAAVDHEAGE
;
A
#
# COMPACT_ATOMS: atom_id res chain seq x y z
N MET A 1 -24.09 -43.05 -24.28
CA MET A 1 -23.64 -41.78 -24.90
C MET A 1 -23.75 -40.71 -23.82
N ASP A 2 -22.69 -40.58 -23.02
CA ASP A 2 -22.59 -39.62 -21.93
C ASP A 2 -22.19 -38.25 -22.51
N ARG A 3 -22.91 -37.20 -22.13
CA ARG A 3 -22.63 -35.80 -22.50
C ARG A 3 -22.07 -35.10 -21.28
N SER A 4 -20.77 -35.22 -21.06
CA SER A 4 -20.06 -34.35 -20.12
C SER A 4 -19.91 -32.97 -20.78
N HIS A 5 -20.80 -32.04 -20.42
CA HIS A 5 -20.60 -30.62 -20.67
C HIS A 5 -19.50 -30.15 -19.72
N GLY A 6 -18.27 -30.01 -20.23
CA GLY A 6 -17.24 -29.26 -19.54
C GLY A 6 -17.70 -27.81 -19.46
N ASP A 7 -18.07 -27.37 -18.26
CA ASP A 7 -18.40 -25.99 -17.98
C ASP A 7 -17.13 -25.16 -18.23
N GLY A 8 -17.07 -24.52 -19.41
CA GLY A 8 -15.95 -23.69 -19.84
C GLY A 8 -15.89 -22.43 -19.00
N GLY A 9 -15.34 -22.54 -17.80
CA GLY A 9 -15.21 -21.46 -16.84
C GLY A 9 -14.48 -20.27 -17.45
N ARG A 10 -15.08 -19.08 -17.34
CA ARG A 10 -14.38 -17.83 -17.65
C ARG A 10 -13.44 -17.55 -16.48
N HIS A 11 -12.14 -17.55 -16.74
CA HIS A 11 -11.12 -17.20 -15.75
C HIS A 11 -10.70 -15.74 -15.95
N VAL A 12 -10.50 -15.01 -14.85
CA VAL A 12 -9.93 -13.66 -14.85
C VAL A 12 -8.52 -13.75 -14.29
N LEU A 13 -7.55 -13.22 -15.04
CA LEU A 13 -6.16 -13.06 -14.61
C LEU A 13 -5.88 -11.57 -14.46
N LEU A 14 -5.51 -11.14 -13.25
CA LEU A 14 -4.95 -9.83 -12.99
C LEU A 14 -3.43 -9.99 -12.77
N LEU A 15 -2.63 -9.22 -13.51
CA LEU A 15 -1.17 -9.24 -13.41
C LEU A 15 -0.67 -7.82 -13.10
N SER A 16 -0.14 -7.64 -11.89
CA SER A 16 0.55 -6.40 -11.49
C SER A 16 2.05 -6.64 -11.53
N VAL A 17 2.75 -5.91 -12.38
CA VAL A 17 4.22 -5.95 -12.49
C VAL A 17 4.77 -4.63 -11.96
N ASP A 18 5.37 -4.68 -10.78
CA ASP A 18 5.98 -3.50 -10.17
C ASP A 18 7.18 -3.02 -11.00
N GLY A 19 7.32 -1.70 -11.16
CA GLY A 19 8.40 -1.06 -11.90
C GLY A 19 8.38 -1.22 -13.42
N LEU A 20 7.33 -1.80 -14.02
CA LEU A 20 7.20 -1.90 -15.48
C LEU A 20 6.74 -0.57 -16.07
N HIS A 21 7.68 0.28 -16.49
CA HIS A 21 7.31 1.56 -17.11
C HIS A 21 6.69 1.36 -18.49
N GLN A 22 5.86 2.32 -18.90
CA GLN A 22 5.28 2.32 -20.25
C GLN A 22 6.35 2.28 -21.35
N ALA A 23 7.50 2.92 -21.13
CA ALA A 23 8.63 2.89 -22.05
C ALA A 23 9.22 1.49 -22.20
N ASP A 24 9.37 0.75 -21.09
CA ASP A 24 9.87 -0.63 -21.08
C ASP A 24 8.92 -1.55 -21.85
N LEU A 25 7.61 -1.43 -21.59
CA LEU A 25 6.59 -2.19 -22.31
C LEU A 25 6.58 -1.86 -23.81
N SER A 26 6.67 -0.58 -24.17
CA SER A 26 6.70 -0.13 -25.57
C SER A 26 7.91 -0.70 -26.30
N TRP A 27 9.09 -0.64 -25.67
CA TRP A 27 10.31 -1.21 -26.22
C TRP A 27 10.19 -2.73 -26.39
N TYR A 28 9.66 -3.43 -25.37
CA TYR A 28 9.52 -4.89 -25.41
C TYR A 28 8.57 -5.34 -26.53
N VAL A 29 7.44 -4.66 -26.70
CA VAL A 29 6.45 -4.99 -27.75
C VAL A 29 7.01 -4.77 -29.15
N ALA A 30 7.80 -3.70 -29.35
CA ALA A 30 8.46 -3.44 -30.63
C ALA A 30 9.45 -4.56 -31.02
N HIS A 31 10.14 -5.16 -30.04
CA HIS A 31 11.13 -6.21 -30.27
C HIS A 31 10.55 -7.63 -30.20
N HIS A 32 9.39 -7.80 -29.56
CA HIS A 32 8.69 -9.08 -29.40
C HIS A 32 7.21 -8.96 -29.80
N PRO A 33 6.90 -8.65 -31.08
CA PRO A 33 5.53 -8.33 -31.52
C PRO A 33 4.56 -9.52 -31.49
N LYS A 34 5.07 -10.74 -31.30
CA LYS A 34 4.26 -11.98 -31.18
C LYS A 34 4.15 -12.48 -29.74
N SER A 35 4.63 -11.71 -28.76
CA SER A 35 4.56 -12.07 -27.34
C SER A 35 3.13 -11.95 -26.79
N ALA A 36 2.86 -12.62 -25.66
CA ALA A 36 1.59 -12.46 -24.96
C ALA A 36 1.36 -11.01 -24.52
N LEU A 37 2.41 -10.31 -24.05
CA LEU A 37 2.32 -8.89 -23.68
C LEU A 37 1.93 -8.01 -24.86
N ALA A 38 2.48 -8.26 -26.06
CA ALA A 38 2.10 -7.53 -27.28
C ALA A 38 0.61 -7.70 -27.64
N ALA A 39 0.02 -8.85 -27.33
CA ALA A 39 -1.39 -9.11 -27.55
C ALA A 39 -2.33 -8.46 -26.50
N LEU A 40 -1.78 -7.94 -25.40
CA LEU A 40 -2.52 -7.49 -24.21
C LEU A 40 -2.30 -6.00 -23.88
N VAL A 41 -1.60 -5.24 -24.72
CA VAL A 41 -1.24 -3.84 -24.42
C VAL A 41 -2.48 -2.96 -24.26
N GLY A 42 -2.52 -2.20 -23.15
CA GLY A 42 -3.57 -1.24 -22.80
C GLY A 42 -3.09 -0.28 -21.71
N LEU A 43 -4.01 0.44 -21.08
CA LEU A 43 -3.70 1.31 -19.93
C LEU A 43 -3.18 0.45 -18.76
N VAL A 44 -2.09 0.86 -18.11
CA VAL A 44 -1.50 0.18 -16.95
C VAL A 44 -1.72 1.04 -15.70
N PRO A 45 -2.89 0.94 -15.05
CA PRO A 45 -3.15 1.68 -13.81
C PRO A 45 -2.30 1.12 -12.67
N GLY A 46 -2.03 1.92 -11.64
CA GLY A 46 -1.40 1.45 -10.41
C GLY A 46 -2.25 0.41 -9.67
N MET A 47 -1.64 -0.31 -8.72
CA MET A 47 -2.24 -1.48 -8.05
C MET A 47 -3.60 -1.19 -7.38
N VAL A 48 -3.76 -0.03 -6.72
CA VAL A 48 -5.03 0.35 -6.08
C VAL A 48 -6.15 0.51 -7.11
N ALA A 49 -5.88 1.16 -8.23
CA ALA A 49 -6.84 1.33 -9.31
C ALA A 49 -7.14 0.00 -10.03
N GLN A 50 -6.16 -0.91 -10.15
CA GLN A 50 -6.39 -2.27 -10.67
C GLN A 50 -7.36 -3.07 -9.78
N ALA A 51 -7.22 -2.99 -8.46
CA ALA A 51 -8.00 -3.78 -7.52
C ALA A 51 -9.40 -3.20 -7.23
N THR A 52 -9.55 -1.88 -7.31
CA THR A 52 -10.79 -1.18 -6.91
C THR A 52 -11.57 -0.61 -8.09
N GLY A 53 -10.92 -0.38 -9.24
CA GLY A 53 -11.49 0.40 -10.35
C GLY A 53 -11.63 1.90 -10.05
N GLY A 54 -11.19 2.37 -8.89
CA GLY A 54 -11.27 3.76 -8.47
C GLY A 54 -9.99 4.57 -8.75
N ASN A 55 -10.14 5.89 -8.81
CA ASN A 55 -9.04 6.85 -8.78
C ASN A 55 -8.68 7.23 -7.33
N THR A 56 -7.69 8.09 -7.15
CA THR A 56 -7.26 8.59 -5.84
C THR A 56 -8.40 9.25 -5.07
N ASP A 57 -9.27 10.01 -5.75
CA ASP A 57 -10.39 10.73 -5.11
C ASP A 57 -11.43 9.77 -4.51
N THR A 58 -11.65 8.63 -5.16
CA THR A 58 -12.68 7.65 -4.74
C THR A 58 -12.14 6.59 -3.79
N THR A 59 -10.84 6.29 -3.89
CA THR A 59 -10.16 5.30 -3.04
C THR A 59 -9.56 5.92 -1.79
N GLY A 60 -9.27 7.21 -1.82
CA GLY A 60 -8.59 7.95 -0.77
C GLY A 60 -7.12 7.55 -0.60
N VAL A 61 -6.52 6.79 -1.52
CA VAL A 61 -5.11 6.39 -1.47
C VAL A 61 -4.34 7.20 -2.51
N TYR A 62 -3.53 8.15 -2.06
CA TYR A 62 -2.76 9.05 -2.93
C TYR A 62 -1.27 8.69 -2.93
N TYR A 63 -0.67 8.55 -1.74
CA TYR A 63 0.71 8.09 -1.54
C TYR A 63 0.82 7.18 -0.31
N ASP A 64 2.00 6.61 -0.13
CA ASP A 64 2.45 5.87 1.04
C ASP A 64 2.79 6.77 2.23
N SER A 65 2.65 8.10 2.11
CA SER A 65 2.82 9.04 3.21
C SER A 65 1.85 10.21 3.07
N SER A 66 1.49 10.79 4.21
CA SER A 66 0.60 11.95 4.31
C SER A 66 0.96 12.80 5.52
N PHE A 67 0.53 14.06 5.55
CA PHE A 67 0.71 14.94 6.70
C PHE A 67 -0.61 15.14 7.45
N ASN A 68 -0.63 14.95 8.77
CA ASN A 68 -1.80 15.13 9.61
C ASN A 68 -1.59 16.22 10.65
N HIS A 69 -2.29 17.35 10.48
CA HIS A 69 -2.25 18.51 11.36
C HIS A 69 -2.83 18.26 12.77
N ALA A 70 -3.51 17.14 13.01
CA ALA A 70 -4.18 16.83 14.27
C ALA A 70 -3.38 15.87 15.18
N LEU A 71 -2.31 15.26 14.68
CA LEU A 71 -1.52 14.28 15.42
C LEU A 71 -0.23 14.88 15.96
N LEU A 72 0.32 14.24 16.99
CA LEU A 72 1.67 14.51 17.49
C LEU A 72 2.67 13.61 16.77
N PRO A 73 3.93 14.05 16.57
CA PRO A 73 4.97 13.26 15.91
C PRO A 73 5.22 11.91 16.59
N ALA A 74 5.74 10.96 15.82
CA ALA A 74 6.21 9.68 16.35
C ALA A 74 7.23 9.86 17.47
N GLY A 75 7.25 8.93 18.42
CA GLY A 75 8.10 9.00 19.61
C GLY A 75 7.63 9.99 20.70
N THR A 76 6.49 10.67 20.53
CA THR A 76 5.92 11.52 21.59
C THR A 76 5.49 10.67 22.78
N THR A 77 6.08 10.91 23.95
CA THR A 77 5.80 10.15 25.19
C THR A 77 4.96 10.91 26.21
N THR A 78 4.74 12.21 25.99
CA THR A 78 3.92 13.06 26.85
C THR A 78 3.03 13.95 26.00
N CYS A 79 1.74 14.04 26.34
CA CYS A 79 0.74 14.79 25.58
C CYS A 79 0.18 15.96 26.40
N PRO A 80 0.96 17.04 26.60
CA PRO A 80 0.46 18.20 27.33
C PRO A 80 -0.67 18.88 26.55
N ALA A 81 -1.63 19.45 27.28
CA ALA A 81 -2.70 20.23 26.68
C ALA A 81 -2.11 21.41 25.87
N GLY A 82 -2.52 21.54 24.61
CA GLY A 82 -2.01 22.57 23.70
C GLY A 82 -0.65 22.27 23.08
N ALA A 83 -0.16 21.02 23.14
CA ALA A 83 1.01 20.61 22.38
C ALA A 83 0.86 20.96 20.89
N PRO A 84 1.91 21.49 20.23
CA PRO A 84 1.88 21.70 18.78
C PRO A 84 1.66 20.39 18.03
N THR A 85 0.68 20.37 17.12
CA THR A 85 0.32 19.21 16.30
C THR A 85 0.77 19.39 14.85
N GLY A 86 0.88 18.28 14.13
CA GLY A 86 1.48 18.18 12.81
C GLY A 86 2.46 17.02 12.79
N ALA A 87 2.13 15.96 12.06
CA ALA A 87 2.96 14.77 11.96
C ALA A 87 2.85 14.12 10.59
N ASP A 88 3.96 13.58 10.11
CA ASP A 88 3.95 12.62 9.00
C ASP A 88 3.24 11.33 9.46
N VAL A 89 2.40 10.81 8.58
CA VAL A 89 1.68 9.55 8.74
C VAL A 89 2.08 8.66 7.58
N GLU A 90 2.93 7.70 7.87
CA GLU A 90 3.52 6.81 6.88
C GLU A 90 2.73 5.49 6.76
N TYR A 91 2.80 4.90 5.58
CA TYR A 91 2.16 3.66 5.12
C TYR A 91 3.19 2.85 4.32
N ALA A 92 4.44 2.86 4.80
CA ALA A 92 5.59 2.28 4.14
C ALA A 92 6.31 1.27 5.04
N GLU A 93 7.23 0.52 4.44
CA GLU A 93 8.04 -0.52 5.09
C GLU A 93 8.90 0.04 6.23
N ASN A 94 9.15 1.34 6.24
CA ASN A 94 9.91 1.97 7.30
C ASN A 94 9.25 1.80 8.69
N LEU A 95 7.93 1.54 8.74
CA LEU A 95 7.19 1.22 9.95
C LEU A 95 7.40 -0.21 10.46
N ASP A 96 8.07 -1.08 9.72
CA ASP A 96 8.34 -2.46 10.12
C ASP A 96 9.13 -2.52 11.44
N ARG A 97 8.87 -3.56 12.24
CA ARG A 97 9.70 -3.90 13.40
C ARG A 97 11.15 -4.19 13.00
N ASN A 98 11.35 -4.75 11.81
CA ASN A 98 12.68 -4.93 11.23
C ASN A 98 12.64 -4.72 9.71
N GLN A 99 13.01 -3.50 9.28
CA GLN A 99 13.13 -3.12 7.86
C GLN A 99 14.12 -3.97 7.06
N ASN A 100 15.05 -4.66 7.75
CA ASN A 100 16.05 -5.51 7.09
C ASN A 100 15.56 -6.95 6.89
N SER A 101 14.31 -7.25 7.24
CA SER A 101 13.73 -8.57 7.08
C SER A 101 12.52 -8.52 6.17
N ILE A 102 12.46 -9.45 5.21
CA ILE A 102 11.36 -9.56 4.25
C ILE A 102 10.00 -9.87 4.92
N ASP A 103 10.01 -10.33 6.17
CA ASP A 103 8.82 -10.61 6.98
C ASP A 103 8.50 -9.51 8.01
N ALA A 104 9.04 -8.29 7.81
CA ALA A 104 8.90 -7.14 8.70
C ALA A 104 9.36 -7.38 10.16
N GLY A 105 10.08 -8.47 10.43
CA GLY A 105 10.49 -8.88 11.78
C GLY A 105 9.55 -9.87 12.46
N GLN A 106 8.65 -10.54 11.72
CA GLN A 106 7.80 -11.60 12.26
C GLN A 106 8.61 -12.78 12.84
N GLY A 107 9.79 -13.07 12.29
CA GLY A 107 10.67 -14.15 12.72
C GLY A 107 10.36 -15.49 12.04
N LEU A 108 9.88 -15.48 10.80
CA LEU A 108 9.65 -16.70 10.02
C LEU A 108 10.97 -17.44 9.75
N ALA A 109 10.97 -18.74 9.98
CA ALA A 109 12.10 -19.61 9.62
C ALA A 109 12.05 -19.99 8.14
N GLY A 110 13.22 -20.15 7.50
CA GLY A 110 13.31 -20.61 6.11
C GLY A 110 12.94 -19.56 5.06
N LEU A 111 13.08 -18.28 5.38
CA LEU A 111 12.88 -17.19 4.43
C LEU A 111 13.91 -17.23 3.27
N PRO A 112 13.52 -16.83 2.05
CA PRO A 112 12.18 -16.34 1.67
C PRO A 112 11.17 -17.45 1.35
N GLY A 113 11.56 -18.73 1.36
CA GLY A 113 10.72 -19.86 0.93
C GLY A 113 9.38 -20.00 1.67
N ASN A 114 9.33 -19.54 2.92
CA ASN A 114 8.13 -19.57 3.76
C ASN A 114 7.43 -18.20 3.90
N ILE A 115 7.72 -17.21 3.05
CA ILE A 115 7.13 -15.87 3.19
C ILE A 115 5.60 -15.85 3.17
N LEU A 116 4.98 -16.81 2.49
CA LEU A 116 3.51 -16.96 2.46
C LEU A 116 2.91 -17.37 3.82
N ALA A 117 3.73 -17.68 4.83
CA ALA A 117 3.31 -17.89 6.21
C ALA A 117 3.26 -16.57 7.02
N LEU A 118 3.40 -15.41 6.36
CA LEU A 118 3.21 -14.10 7.01
C LEU A 118 1.83 -14.03 7.66
N THR A 119 1.77 -13.36 8.81
CA THR A 119 0.51 -13.12 9.52
C THR A 119 -0.49 -12.38 8.63
N GLY A 120 -1.77 -12.75 8.74
CA GLY A 120 -2.87 -11.98 8.16
C GLY A 120 -3.23 -10.72 8.96
N ASP A 121 -2.63 -10.54 10.14
CA ASP A 121 -2.76 -9.33 10.96
C ASP A 121 -1.49 -8.46 10.83
N PRO A 122 -1.41 -7.53 9.86
CA PRO A 122 -0.21 -6.75 9.62
C PRO A 122 0.12 -5.77 10.75
N LYS A 123 -0.85 -5.44 11.62
CA LYS A 123 -0.64 -4.47 12.71
C LYS A 123 0.39 -4.95 13.72
N ILE A 124 0.57 -6.27 13.86
CA ILE A 124 1.59 -6.83 14.77
C ILE A 124 3.00 -6.75 14.18
N LEU A 125 3.15 -6.40 12.90
CA LEU A 125 4.44 -6.26 12.23
C LEU A 125 4.99 -4.83 12.28
N ILE A 126 4.16 -3.88 12.71
CA ILE A 126 4.51 -2.47 12.85
C ILE A 126 5.23 -2.24 14.18
N ASP A 127 6.26 -1.41 14.16
CA ASP A 127 6.87 -0.81 15.33
C ASP A 127 6.00 0.35 15.83
N PRO A 128 5.33 0.23 16.98
CA PRO A 128 4.45 1.27 17.48
C PRO A 128 5.19 2.60 17.71
N ALA A 129 6.47 2.57 18.07
CA ALA A 129 7.23 3.79 18.37
C ALA A 129 7.38 4.72 17.15
N LYS A 130 7.18 4.18 15.95
CA LYS A 130 7.23 4.91 14.68
C LYS A 130 5.88 5.50 14.27
N LEU A 131 4.81 5.22 15.02
CA LEU A 131 3.48 5.76 14.73
C LEU A 131 3.30 7.14 15.37
N PRO A 132 2.54 8.04 14.71
CA PRO A 132 2.13 9.29 15.31
C PRO A 132 1.20 9.05 16.51
N VAL A 133 1.05 10.06 17.37
CA VAL A 133 0.32 9.95 18.63
C VAL A 133 -0.94 10.82 18.61
N ASP A 134 -2.07 10.26 19.04
CA ASP A 134 -3.30 11.03 19.23
C ASP A 134 -3.17 11.90 20.49
N PRO A 135 -3.24 13.24 20.38
CA PRO A 135 -3.09 14.13 21.52
C PRO A 135 -4.20 13.97 22.57
N LYS A 136 -5.36 13.40 22.22
CA LYS A 136 -6.49 13.22 23.15
C LYS A 136 -6.33 11.99 24.03
N THR A 137 -5.88 10.89 23.45
CA THR A 137 -5.74 9.60 24.16
C THR A 137 -4.32 9.36 24.65
N CYS A 138 -3.35 10.11 24.11
CA CYS A 138 -1.92 9.89 24.27
C CYS A 138 -1.48 8.47 23.88
N ASN A 139 -2.21 7.87 22.94
CA ASN A 139 -1.91 6.57 22.39
C ASN A 139 -1.40 6.71 20.96
N MET A 140 -0.60 5.74 20.55
CA MET A 140 -0.14 5.61 19.17
C MET A 140 -1.35 5.40 18.26
N GLN A 141 -1.51 6.28 17.28
CA GLN A 141 -2.59 6.24 16.33
C GLN A 141 -2.21 5.24 15.23
N GLN A 142 -2.91 4.11 15.21
CA GLN A 142 -2.86 3.19 14.08
C GLN A 142 -3.77 3.71 12.95
N TRP A 143 -3.35 3.45 11.71
CA TRP A 143 -4.03 3.85 10.48
C TRP A 143 -5.56 3.82 10.58
N ALA A 144 -6.22 4.98 10.43
CA ALA A 144 -7.67 5.06 10.27
C ALA A 144 -8.03 5.20 8.79
N ALA A 145 -9.12 4.57 8.38
CA ALA A 145 -9.68 4.77 7.04
C ALA A 145 -10.07 6.26 6.88
N GLY A 146 -9.47 6.94 5.90
CA GLY A 146 -9.73 8.36 5.60
C GLY A 146 -8.65 9.35 6.06
N ASP A 147 -7.60 8.92 6.75
CA ASP A 147 -6.47 9.79 7.12
C ASP A 147 -5.78 10.37 5.86
N GLN A 148 -5.60 9.54 4.82
CA GLN A 148 -5.03 9.92 3.53
C GLN A 148 -5.93 10.89 2.73
N ALA A 149 -7.25 10.73 2.80
CA ALA A 149 -8.20 11.58 2.09
C ALA A 149 -8.26 13.02 2.65
N ARG A 150 -8.03 13.21 3.96
CA ARG A 150 -7.95 14.57 4.56
C ARG A 150 -6.64 15.27 4.24
N ALA A 151 -5.53 14.55 4.18
CA ALA A 151 -4.22 15.13 3.89
C ALA A 151 -4.09 15.63 2.44
N ALA A 152 -4.70 14.94 1.47
CA ALA A 152 -4.69 15.37 0.07
C ALA A 152 -5.39 16.73 -0.13
N VAL A 153 -6.48 16.99 0.61
CA VAL A 153 -7.22 18.27 0.54
C VAL A 153 -6.40 19.44 1.10
N ASP A 154 -5.58 19.19 2.12
CA ASP A 154 -4.77 20.24 2.75
C ASP A 154 -3.52 20.60 1.91
N HIS A 155 -3.07 19.73 1.00
CA HIS A 155 -1.94 20.04 0.09
C HIS A 155 -2.34 20.94 -1.08
N GLU A 156 -3.57 20.84 -1.60
CA GLU A 156 -4.08 21.70 -2.68
C GLU A 156 -4.40 23.14 -2.22
N ALA A 157 -4.53 23.38 -0.91
CA ALA A 157 -4.86 24.69 -0.36
C ALA A 157 -3.63 25.59 -0.06
N GLY A 158 -2.43 25.13 -0.40
CA GLY A 158 -1.16 25.72 0.03
C GLY A 158 -0.20 26.22 -1.05
N GLU A 159 -0.58 26.20 -2.34
CA GLU A 159 0.20 26.84 -3.42
C GLU A 159 -0.34 28.24 -3.81
#